data_AF-A0A7D5M7H0-F1
#
_entry.id   AF-A0A7D5M7H0-F1
#
_cell.length_a   1.000
_cell.length_b   1.000
_cell.length_c   1.000
_cell.angle_alpha   90.00
_cell.angle_beta   90.00
_cell.angle_gamma   90.00
#
_symmetry.space_group_name_H-M   'P 1'
#
loop_
_entity.id
_entity.type
_entity.pdbx_description
1 polymer ?
#
loop_
_entity_poly.entity_id
_entity_poly.type
_entity_poly.pdbx_seq_one_letter_code
_entity_poly.pdbx_strand_id
1 'polypeptide(L)' 'MAFKVKYRFVDEEKYHTCVLTLEQFKNFRELPVVEECEIVKNTKEYKDYQEKMQKAINLAVKNNTTHILKLSENA' A
#
# COMPACT_ATOMS: atom_id res chain seq x y z
N MET A 1 -1.13 4.09 6.18
CA MET A 1 0.22 4.71 6.21
C MET A 1 0.33 5.61 5.00
N ALA A 2 0.91 6.80 5.16
CA ALA A 2 1.09 7.75 4.06
C ALA A 2 2.51 7.65 3.50
N PHE A 3 2.68 7.94 2.21
CA PHE A 3 3.95 7.88 1.49
C PHE A 3 4.05 9.04 0.51
N LYS A 4 5.28 9.43 0.20
CA LYS A 4 5.54 10.51 -0.76
C LYS A 4 5.35 10.00 -2.19
N VAL A 5 4.66 10.79 -3.00
CA VAL A 5 4.47 10.54 -4.43
C VAL A 5 4.99 11.73 -5.24
N LYS A 6 5.34 11.47 -6.49
CA LYS A 6 5.70 12.46 -7.50
C LYS A 6 4.68 12.36 -8.62
N TYR A 7 4.12 13.49 -9.04
CA TYR A 7 3.06 13.50 -10.05
C TYR A 7 3.19 14.71 -10.99
N ARG A 8 2.50 14.63 -12.14
CA ARG A 8 2.41 15.70 -13.14
C ARG A 8 0.97 15.80 -13.65
N PHE A 9 0.49 17.03 -13.85
CA PHE A 9 -0.79 17.28 -14.49
C PHE A 9 -0.62 17.40 -16.02
N VAL A 10 -1.66 17.08 -16.78
CA VAL A 10 -1.63 17.01 -18.26
C VAL A 10 -1.09 18.30 -18.91
N ASP A 11 -1.44 19.47 -18.36
CA ASP A 11 -1.06 20.78 -18.92
C ASP A 11 0.15 21.42 -18.23
N GLU A 12 0.89 20.67 -17.41
CA GLU A 12 2.02 21.20 -16.67
C GLU A 12 3.32 20.45 -16.96
N GLU A 13 4.38 21.17 -17.31
CA GLU A 13 5.71 20.56 -17.52
C GLU A 13 6.37 20.10 -16.21
N LYS A 14 5.97 20.71 -15.08
CA LYS A 14 6.63 20.50 -13.79
C LYS A 14 6.04 19.34 -13.02
N TYR A 15 6.94 18.60 -12.37
CA TYR A 15 6.54 17.59 -11.41
C TYR A 15 6.35 18.20 -10.02
N HIS A 16 5.30 17.72 -9.36
CA HIS A 16 4.96 18.04 -7.99
C HIS A 16 5.20 16.84 -7.08
N THR A 17 5.22 17.10 -5.77
CA THR A 17 5.26 16.02 -4.79
C THR A 17 4.26 16.26 -3.68
N CYS A 18 3.58 15.21 -3.25
CA CYS A 18 2.67 15.23 -2.11
C CYS A 18 2.80 13.94 -1.30
N VAL A 19 2.11 13.86 -0.16
CA VAL A 19 2.07 12.69 0.71
C VAL A 19 0.64 12.16 0.73
N LEU A 20 0.44 10.90 0.34
CA LEU A 20 -0.88 10.28 0.20
C LEU A 20 -0.93 8.93 0.92
N THR A 21 -2.12 8.51 1.34
CA THR A 21 -2.38 7.11 1.71
C THR A 21 -2.52 6.23 0.46
N LEU A 22 -2.52 4.90 0.63
CA LEU A 22 -2.71 3.98 -0.49
C LEU A 22 -4.07 4.17 -1.19
N GLU A 23 -5.12 4.43 -0.43
CA GLU A 23 -6.45 4.69 -0.96
C GLU A 23 -6.50 6.01 -1.72
N GLN A 24 -5.95 7.08 -1.13
CA GLN A 24 -5.84 8.37 -1.80
C GLN A 24 -5.01 8.29 -3.08
N PHE A 25 -3.91 7.52 -3.08
CA PHE A 25 -3.09 7.31 -4.27
C PHE A 25 -3.86 6.64 -5.41
N LYS A 26 -4.66 5.61 -5.12
CA LYS A 26 -5.52 4.95 -6.12
C LYS A 26 -6.48 5.96 -6.75
N ASN A 27 -7.21 6.69 -5.90
CA ASN A 27 -8.20 7.67 -6.37
C ASN A 27 -7.53 8.83 -7.13
N PHE A 28 -6.38 9.31 -6.66
CA PHE A 28 -5.65 10.43 -7.26
C PHE A 28 -5.13 10.08 -8.66
N ARG A 29 -4.67 8.84 -8.87
CA ARG A 29 -4.20 8.37 -10.17
C ARG A 29 -5.31 8.23 -11.22
N GLU A 30 -6.55 8.10 -10.78
CA GLU A 30 -7.73 8.01 -11.67
C GLU A 30 -8.27 9.38 -12.09
N LEU A 31 -7.73 10.49 -11.54
CA LEU A 31 -8.16 11.82 -11.92
C LEU A 31 -7.74 12.14 -13.36
N PRO A 32 -8.66 12.60 -14.23
CA PRO A 32 -8.34 12.90 -15.64
C PRO A 32 -7.25 13.96 -15.84
N VAL A 33 -7.08 14.84 -14.85
CA VAL A 33 -6.07 15.91 -14.87
C VAL A 33 -4.67 15.41 -14.55
N VAL A 34 -4.52 14.21 -13.96
CA VAL A 34 -3.25 13.61 -13.58
C VAL A 34 -2.73 12.77 -14.75
N GLU A 35 -1.59 13.15 -15.30
CA GLU A 35 -0.96 12.43 -16.40
C GLU A 35 -0.02 11.34 -15.89
N GLU A 36 0.83 11.68 -14.92
CA GLU A 36 1.81 10.77 -14.33
C GLU A 36 1.72 10.85 -12.80
N CYS A 37 1.80 9.70 -12.14
CA CYS A 37 1.83 9.61 -10.68
C CYS A 37 2.58 8.36 -10.24
N GLU A 38 3.66 8.55 -9.49
CA GLU A 38 4.58 7.51 -9.06
C GLU A 38 4.91 7.62 -7.57
N ILE A 39 5.03 6.48 -6.90
CA ILE A 39 5.47 6.45 -5.50
C ILE A 39 6.97 6.72 -5.45
N VAL A 40 7.37 7.76 -4.72
CA VAL A 40 8.78 8.05 -4.46
C VAL A 40 9.27 7.02 -3.45
N LYS A 41 9.90 5.96 -3.93
CA LYS A 41 10.49 4.93 -3.07
C LYS A 41 11.62 5.55 -2.25
N ASN A 42 11.34 5.82 -0.98
CA ASN A 42 12.37 5.79 0.05
C ASN A 42 12.59 4.31 0.38
N THR A 43 13.68 3.73 -0.14
CA THR A 43 13.93 2.27 -0.18
C THR A 43 13.81 1.58 1.18
N LYS A 44 14.01 2.34 2.27
CA LYS A 44 13.94 1.86 3.65
C LYS A 44 12.49 1.76 4.17
N GLU A 45 11.70 2.82 4.04
CA GLU A 45 10.31 2.86 4.56
C GLU A 45 9.38 1.89 3.82
N TYR A 46 9.60 1.69 2.51
CA TYR A 46 8.83 0.72 1.72
C TYR A 46 9.13 -0.73 2.14
N LYS A 47 10.39 -1.07 2.44
CA LYS A 47 10.76 -2.39 2.97
C LYS A 47 10.11 -2.65 4.32
N ASP A 48 10.21 -1.71 5.25
CA ASP A 48 9.57 -1.80 6.57
C ASP A 48 8.06 -2.00 6.46
N TYR A 49 7.41 -1.33 5.50
CA TYR A 49 5.98 -1.53 5.23
C TYR A 49 5.66 -2.93 4.72
N GLN A 50 6.40 -3.43 3.73
CA GLN A 50 6.21 -4.77 3.18
C GLN A 50 6.40 -5.85 4.26
N GLU A 51 7.41 -5.69 5.11
CA GLU A 51 7.64 -6.60 6.25
C GLU A 51 6.49 -6.58 7.24
N LYS A 52 5.97 -5.40 7.61
CA LYS A 52 4.81 -5.28 8.50
C LYS A 52 3.55 -5.91 7.90
N MET A 53 3.30 -5.68 6.61
CA MET A 53 2.16 -6.26 5.91
C MET A 53 2.26 -7.78 5.84
N GLN A 54 3.43 -8.33 5.48
CA GLN A 54 3.67 -9.76 5.45
C GLN A 54 3.51 -10.39 6.84
N LYS A 55 3.97 -9.71 7.89
CA LYS A 55 3.80 -10.16 9.28
C LYS A 55 2.34 -10.22 9.68
N ALA A 56 1.53 -9.22 9.29
CA ALA A 56 0.10 -9.21 9.55
C ALA A 56 -0.64 -10.35 8.83
N ILE A 57 -0.29 -10.60 7.56
CA ILE A 57 -0.83 -11.72 6.78
C ILE A 57 -0.47 -13.06 7.45
N ASN A 58 0.80 -13.24 7.83
CA ASN A 58 1.27 -14.46 8.48
C ASN A 58 0.56 -14.71 9.82
N LEU A 59 0.31 -13.65 10.60
CA LEU A 59 -0.45 -13.73 11.86
C LEU A 59 -1.91 -14.14 11.60
N ALA A 60 -2.57 -13.55 10.61
CA ALA A 60 -3.94 -13.92 10.24
C ALA A 60 -4.03 -15.38 9.78
N VAL A 61 -3.08 -15.83 8.94
CA VAL A 61 -3.00 -17.22 8.48
C VAL A 61 -2.79 -18.18 9.65
N LYS A 62 -1.89 -17.86 10.59
CA LYS A 62 -1.64 -18.66 11.80
C LYS A 62 -2.88 -18.76 12.69
N ASN A 63 -3.60 -17.65 12.88
CA ASN A 63 -4.81 -17.64 13.68
C ASN A 63 -5.94 -18.45 13.03
N ASN A 64 -6.11 -18.35 11.71
CA ASN A 64 -7.09 -19.14 10.96
C ASN A 64 -6.78 -20.63 10.97
N THR A 65 -5.51 -21.03 10.78
CA THR A 65 -5.11 -22.45 10.86
C THR A 65 -5.30 -23.02 12.25
N THR A 66 -5.05 -22.24 13.31
CA THR A 66 -5.30 -22.65 14.69
C THR A 66 -6.80 -22.91 14.94
N HIS A 67 -7.70 -22.10 14.35
CA HIS A 67 -9.14 -22.33 14.44
C HIS A 67 -9.60 -23.58 13.67
N ILE A 68 -9.05 -23.84 12.49
CA ILE A 68 -9.37 -25.05 11.70
C ILE A 68 -8.90 -26.32 12.42
N LEU A 69 -7.68 -26.31 12.99
CA LEU A 69 -7.16 -27.46 13.74
C LEU A 69 -8.01 -27.80 14.97
N LYS A 70 -8.45 -26.79 15.74
CA LYS A 70 -9.34 -26.98 16.89
C LYS A 70 -10.72 -27.55 16.53
N LEU A 71 -11.21 -27.29 15.32
CA LEU A 71 -12.47 -27.88 14.83
C LEU A 71 -12.27 -29.33 14.37
N SER A 72 -11.08 -29.68 13.86
CA SER A 72 -10.73 -31.04 13.45
C SER A 72 -10.40 -31.96 14.63
N GLU A 73 -9.88 -31.42 15.74
CA GLU A 73 -9.58 -32.20 16.96
C GLU A 73 -10.84 -32.55 17.79
N ASN A 74 -11.94 -31.83 17.55
CA ASN A 74 -13.23 -32.06 18.21
C ASN A 74 -14.23 -32.84 17.32
N ALA A 75 -13.76 -33.47 16.24
CA ALA A 75 -14.55 -34.29 15.31
C ALA A 75 -14.33 -35.78 15.54
#